data_AF-A0A553AMJ3-F1
#
_entry.id   AF-A0A553AMJ3-F1
#
_cell.length_a   1.000
_cell.length_b   1.000
_cell.length_c   1.000
_cell.angle_alpha   90.00
_cell.angle_beta   90.00
_cell.angle_gamma   90.00
#
_symmetry.space_group_name_H-M   'P 1'
#
loop_
_entity.id
_entity.type
_entity.pdbx_description
1 polymer ?
#
loop_
_entity_poly.entity_id
_entity_poly.type
_entity_poly.pdbx_seq_one_letter_code
_entity_poly.pdbx_strand_id
1 'polypeptide(L)'
;CLSASHHFVSEAYGSGGPGSDGYAFTGSYVLMPDTAPMVPPRRTPAALVQGPQTAVVVGEGEIDCDEFGRILVRFHWDLAGAYSMRCRVSQNWAGAGWGGMVIPRIGMEVLVEFLEGDPDKPVVVGNVFNGKNDAPYPLPAHKTKAVWRSKTHQGEGFNELSFEDEQGQENIALHAQKDQTLKVLNNRMKRVDNDQIESVGSNKSIEVGSNHQERIGGSMNLTVGGGKAGLFAALAGVAGQATKDALNVAQEAGDPSIPAFLGGVVAATIGGEMASGPRISAFDAAGQNRAIAGAEQVGTGTALGSVLSSIMPVSGVMNTVIEKFQSDTIGLARTEQIGLFKNTMVGAVRNTMVGGKEFTKIGVEQRLQVGKIKTVDVGEEYTTHSGQRAAHSSGKLYQISSEEKFEGTSKVWEIKADDTILLSAPGGYVEINKTGVRIRGLKVLIEGNSIDFKSGGPGEGSKCLRAMAKSATPFVR
;
A
#
# COMPACT_ATOMS: atom_id res chain seq x y z
N CYS A 1 -49.08 14.54 79.39
CA CYS A 1 -48.10 14.49 80.50
C CYS A 1 -46.73 14.20 79.89
N LEU A 2 -45.77 15.12 79.99
CA LEU A 2 -44.41 14.99 79.42
C LEU A 2 -43.50 14.10 80.28
N SER A 3 -43.65 14.16 81.60
CA SER A 3 -43.05 13.19 82.52
C SER A 3 -43.88 13.13 83.81
N ALA A 4 -43.95 11.95 84.41
CA ALA A 4 -44.52 11.76 85.73
C ALA A 4 -43.49 11.00 86.57
N SER A 5 -43.17 11.55 87.73
CA SER A 5 -42.33 10.90 88.72
C SER A 5 -43.17 10.66 89.96
N HIS A 6 -43.32 9.39 90.31
CA HIS A 6 -44.08 8.95 91.46
C HIS A 6 -43.10 8.47 92.52
N HIS A 7 -43.24 8.99 93.73
CA HIS A 7 -42.51 8.52 94.90
C HIS A 7 -43.54 8.04 95.92
N PHE A 8 -43.51 6.75 96.22
CA PHE A 8 -44.36 6.11 97.20
C PHE A 8 -43.50 5.66 98.36
N VAL A 9 -43.89 6.04 99.58
CA VAL A 9 -43.25 5.59 100.81
C VAL A 9 -44.18 4.60 101.48
N SER A 10 -43.74 3.34 101.58
CA SER A 10 -44.46 2.30 102.31
C SER A 10 -44.03 2.34 103.79
N GLU A 11 -44.58 3.24 104.58
CA GLU A 11 -44.53 3.11 106.05
C GLU A 11 -45.86 2.56 106.57
N ALA A 12 -45.94 1.24 106.62
CA ALA A 12 -46.85 0.54 107.50
C ALA A 12 -46.22 0.48 108.90
N TYR A 13 -46.27 1.58 109.68
CA TYR A 13 -46.39 1.60 111.15
C TYR A 13 -46.30 3.05 111.67
N GLY A 14 -47.43 3.69 111.96
CA GLY A 14 -47.49 5.02 112.59
C GLY A 14 -48.12 4.96 113.98
N SER A 15 -47.32 5.19 115.02
CA SER A 15 -47.77 5.59 116.36
C SER A 15 -47.10 6.91 116.73
N GLY A 16 -47.60 8.02 116.15
CA GLY A 16 -47.06 9.37 116.32
C GLY A 16 -48.17 10.42 116.19
N GLY A 17 -47.99 11.57 116.85
CA GLY A 17 -49.01 12.63 116.99
C GLY A 17 -49.19 13.52 115.75
N PRO A 18 -50.19 14.44 115.77
CA PRO A 18 -50.82 15.08 114.59
C PRO A 18 -49.94 16.00 113.71
N GLY A 19 -48.61 16.01 113.91
CA GLY A 19 -47.65 16.77 113.12
C GLY A 19 -46.45 15.99 112.59
N SER A 20 -46.41 14.65 112.69
CA SER A 20 -45.26 13.83 112.27
C SER A 20 -45.44 12.95 111.03
N ASP A 21 -46.56 13.06 110.31
CA ASP A 21 -46.86 12.12 109.20
C ASP A 21 -46.50 12.75 107.85
N GLY A 22 -45.46 12.24 107.20
CA GLY A 22 -45.17 12.53 105.80
C GLY A 22 -46.25 11.93 104.88
N TYR A 23 -46.46 12.53 103.70
CA TYR A 23 -47.45 12.01 102.74
C TYR A 23 -47.00 10.65 102.16
N ALA A 24 -47.86 9.62 102.25
CA ALA A 24 -47.58 8.25 101.75
C ALA A 24 -47.28 8.18 100.24
N PHE A 25 -47.70 9.20 99.49
CA PHE A 25 -47.44 9.34 98.07
C PHE A 25 -47.13 10.79 97.72
N THR A 26 -46.10 10.99 96.91
CA THR A 26 -45.82 12.27 96.25
C THR A 26 -45.66 12.04 94.75
N GLY A 27 -46.29 12.90 93.97
CA GLY A 27 -46.23 12.87 92.50
C GLY A 27 -45.76 14.22 91.98
N SER A 28 -44.80 14.20 91.06
CA SER A 28 -44.39 15.37 90.29
C SER A 28 -44.72 15.13 88.81
N TYR A 29 -45.41 16.09 88.19
CA TYR A 29 -45.90 15.97 86.83
C TYR A 29 -45.43 17.17 86.02
N VAL A 30 -44.79 16.91 84.89
CA VAL A 30 -44.50 17.94 83.89
C VAL A 30 -45.58 17.83 82.82
N LEU A 31 -46.41 18.88 82.69
CA LEU A 31 -47.54 18.92 81.77
C LEU A 31 -47.26 19.88 80.61
N MET A 32 -48.05 19.75 79.54
CA MET A 32 -48.03 20.62 78.36
C MET A 32 -49.49 20.94 77.99
N PRO A 33 -49.79 22.14 77.46
CA PRO A 33 -51.11 22.43 76.90
C PRO A 33 -51.52 21.39 75.86
N ASP A 34 -52.80 21.01 75.83
CA ASP A 34 -53.38 20.07 74.86
C ASP A 34 -53.37 20.60 73.42
N THR A 35 -53.37 21.92 73.27
CA THR A 35 -53.27 22.65 72.01
C THR A 35 -51.84 22.76 71.47
N ALA A 36 -50.81 22.44 72.26
CA ALA A 36 -49.43 22.53 71.82
C ALA A 36 -49.01 21.23 71.08
N PRO A 37 -48.30 21.33 69.94
CA PRO A 37 -47.80 20.14 69.25
C PRO A 37 -46.71 19.44 70.08
N MET A 38 -46.87 18.14 70.34
CA MET A 38 -45.87 17.33 71.05
C MET A 38 -44.92 16.65 70.06
N VAL A 39 -43.63 16.98 70.13
CA VAL A 39 -42.56 16.28 69.40
C VAL A 39 -41.52 15.73 70.38
N PRO A 40 -41.08 14.47 70.26
CA PRO A 40 -40.04 13.92 71.14
C PRO A 40 -38.71 14.69 71.02
N PRO A 41 -38.02 14.98 72.13
CA PRO A 41 -36.67 15.55 72.06
C PRO A 41 -35.69 14.51 71.47
N ARG A 42 -34.79 14.96 70.58
CA ARG A 42 -33.75 14.11 69.97
C ARG A 42 -32.64 13.82 70.98
N ARG A 43 -32.84 12.82 71.83
CA ARG A 43 -31.87 12.38 72.87
C ARG A 43 -30.94 11.28 72.38
N THR A 44 -31.43 10.39 71.53
CA THR A 44 -30.65 9.28 70.98
C THR A 44 -29.59 9.82 70.02
N PRO A 45 -28.29 9.50 70.22
CA PRO A 45 -27.24 9.88 69.28
C PRO A 45 -27.52 9.31 67.88
N ALA A 46 -27.17 10.07 66.84
CA ALA A 46 -27.22 9.56 65.48
C ALA A 46 -26.16 8.46 65.29
N ALA A 47 -26.49 7.43 64.50
CA ALA A 47 -25.50 6.47 64.05
C ALA A 47 -24.55 7.18 63.08
N LEU A 48 -23.24 7.07 63.32
CA LEU A 48 -22.20 7.75 62.54
C LEU A 48 -21.16 6.75 62.07
N VAL A 49 -20.99 6.66 60.76
CA VAL A 49 -19.89 5.93 60.13
C VAL A 49 -18.64 6.80 60.20
N GLN A 50 -17.58 6.29 60.82
CA GLN A 50 -16.36 7.05 61.11
C GLN A 50 -15.43 7.22 59.90
N GLY A 51 -15.65 6.48 58.82
CA GLY A 51 -14.84 6.56 57.61
C GLY A 51 -15.29 5.58 56.53
N PRO A 52 -14.62 5.59 55.37
CA PRO A 52 -15.04 4.81 54.22
C PRO A 52 -14.91 3.31 54.47
N GLN A 53 -15.80 2.54 53.86
CA GLN A 53 -15.84 1.09 53.91
C GLN A 53 -15.80 0.52 52.50
N THR A 54 -15.35 -0.72 52.33
CA THR A 54 -15.50 -1.39 51.04
C THR A 54 -16.82 -2.15 50.95
N ALA A 55 -17.33 -2.30 49.72
CA ALA A 55 -18.52 -3.06 49.40
C ALA A 55 -18.35 -3.75 48.04
N VAL A 56 -19.17 -4.77 47.77
CA VAL A 56 -19.17 -5.47 46.48
C VAL A 56 -20.32 -4.97 45.62
N VAL A 57 -20.05 -4.68 44.35
CA VAL A 57 -21.09 -4.30 43.38
C VAL A 57 -22.00 -5.48 43.08
N VAL A 58 -23.32 -5.27 43.16
CA VAL A 58 -24.35 -6.28 42.95
C VAL A 58 -25.42 -5.77 41.97
N GLY A 59 -26.26 -6.68 41.47
CA GLY A 59 -27.30 -6.35 40.49
C GLY A 59 -27.62 -7.53 39.60
N GLU A 60 -28.24 -7.27 38.45
CA GLU A 60 -28.56 -8.27 37.43
C GLU A 60 -27.58 -8.23 36.24
N GLY A 61 -27.21 -9.40 35.70
CA GLY A 61 -26.32 -9.51 34.53
C GLY A 61 -24.84 -9.26 34.84
N GLU A 62 -24.14 -8.55 33.94
CA GLU A 62 -22.71 -8.17 34.14
C GLU A 62 -22.57 -6.71 34.63
N ILE A 63 -23.47 -5.84 34.20
CA ILE A 63 -23.48 -4.40 34.51
C ILE A 63 -24.92 -4.01 34.84
N ASP A 64 -25.11 -3.38 36.00
CA ASP A 64 -26.41 -2.90 36.45
C ASP A 64 -26.28 -1.46 36.96
N CYS A 65 -26.73 -0.50 36.16
CA CYS A 65 -26.80 0.91 36.52
C CYS A 65 -28.11 1.56 36.05
N ASP A 66 -28.51 2.65 36.69
CA ASP A 66 -29.66 3.45 36.25
C ASP A 66 -29.25 4.63 35.34
N GLU A 67 -30.21 5.51 35.01
CA GLU A 67 -30.02 6.67 34.14
C GLU A 67 -28.97 7.69 34.61
N PHE A 68 -28.58 7.62 35.90
CA PHE A 68 -27.56 8.49 36.49
C PHE A 68 -26.21 7.78 36.67
N GLY A 69 -26.08 6.53 36.21
CA GLY A 69 -24.90 5.71 36.41
C GLY A 69 -24.74 5.23 37.87
N ARG A 70 -25.84 5.18 38.64
CA ARG A 70 -25.81 4.68 40.03
C ARG A 70 -25.87 3.16 40.06
N ILE A 71 -25.11 2.56 40.97
CA ILE A 71 -25.00 1.10 41.12
C ILE A 71 -25.60 0.63 42.44
N LEU A 72 -25.88 -0.66 42.55
CA LEU A 72 -26.23 -1.31 43.81
C LEU A 72 -24.97 -1.94 44.41
N VAL A 73 -24.84 -1.89 45.72
CA VAL A 73 -23.74 -2.53 46.45
C VAL A 73 -24.28 -3.40 47.56
N ARG A 74 -23.48 -4.37 48.00
CA ARG A 74 -23.70 -5.14 49.20
C ARG A 74 -22.55 -4.88 50.17
N PHE A 75 -22.88 -4.41 51.35
CA PHE A 75 -21.90 -4.22 52.42
C PHE A 75 -21.54 -5.55 53.08
N HIS A 76 -20.31 -5.68 53.57
CA HIS A 76 -19.82 -6.93 54.16
C HIS A 76 -20.52 -7.30 55.46
N TRP A 77 -21.05 -6.31 56.19
CA TRP A 77 -21.77 -6.50 57.45
C TRP A 77 -23.25 -6.86 57.25
N ASP A 78 -23.77 -6.81 56.02
CA ASP A 78 -25.15 -7.22 55.74
C ASP A 78 -25.26 -8.75 55.65
N LEU A 79 -25.73 -9.34 56.76
CA LEU A 79 -25.92 -10.77 56.92
C LEU A 79 -27.10 -11.33 56.12
N ALA A 80 -28.07 -10.49 55.76
CA ALA A 80 -29.20 -10.89 54.91
C ALA A 80 -28.82 -10.89 53.43
N GLY A 81 -27.69 -10.27 53.08
CA GLY A 81 -27.22 -10.14 51.70
C GLY A 81 -28.13 -9.25 50.86
N ALA A 82 -28.80 -8.27 51.48
CA ALA A 82 -29.66 -7.35 50.77
C ALA A 82 -28.85 -6.39 49.89
N TYR A 83 -29.51 -5.87 48.87
CA TYR A 83 -28.94 -4.83 48.01
C TYR A 83 -29.17 -3.48 48.65
N SER A 84 -28.17 -2.59 48.55
CA SER A 84 -28.29 -1.20 48.98
C SER A 84 -29.33 -0.43 48.16
N MET A 85 -29.57 0.83 48.51
CA MET A 85 -30.11 1.80 47.55
C MET A 85 -29.11 2.06 46.40
N ARG A 86 -29.57 2.70 45.32
CA ARG A 86 -28.70 3.14 44.21
C ARG A 86 -27.71 4.19 44.69
N CYS A 87 -26.43 3.83 44.73
CA CYS A 87 -25.33 4.68 45.17
C CYS A 87 -24.74 5.43 43.98
N ARG A 88 -24.52 6.74 44.13
CA ARG A 88 -23.77 7.54 43.14
C ARG A 88 -22.32 7.10 43.10
N VAL A 89 -21.72 7.12 41.92
CA VAL A 89 -20.32 6.77 41.69
C VAL A 89 -19.53 8.02 41.33
N SER A 90 -18.48 8.29 42.09
CA SER A 90 -17.50 9.33 41.80
C SER A 90 -16.83 9.04 40.46
N GLN A 91 -16.77 10.05 39.60
CA GLN A 91 -16.11 9.99 38.29
C GLN A 91 -14.87 10.90 38.32
N ASN A 92 -13.87 10.59 37.49
CA ASN A 92 -12.65 11.38 37.41
C ASN A 92 -12.89 12.83 36.91
N TRP A 93 -13.93 13.04 36.09
CA TRP A 93 -14.33 14.36 35.60
C TRP A 93 -15.80 14.33 35.16
N ALA A 94 -16.66 15.20 35.68
CA ALA A 94 -18.09 15.19 35.38
C ALA A 94 -18.66 16.60 35.16
N GLY A 95 -19.20 16.86 33.97
CA GLY A 95 -19.89 18.09 33.58
C GLY A 95 -21.23 17.82 32.89
N ALA A 96 -21.91 18.90 32.49
CA ALA A 96 -23.22 18.80 31.83
C ALA A 96 -23.10 18.25 30.39
N GLY A 97 -23.15 16.93 30.24
CA GLY A 97 -23.05 16.24 28.94
C GLY A 97 -21.63 15.96 28.46
N TRP A 98 -20.62 16.11 29.33
CA TRP A 98 -19.21 15.88 29.00
C TRP A 98 -18.44 15.43 30.24
N GLY A 99 -17.37 14.64 30.07
CA GLY A 99 -16.58 14.10 31.19
C GLY A 99 -16.16 12.64 30.95
N GLY A 100 -15.68 11.99 32.03
CA GLY A 100 -15.42 10.56 32.08
C GLY A 100 -16.60 9.81 32.70
N MET A 101 -16.84 8.58 32.21
CA MET A 101 -17.86 7.69 32.75
C MET A 101 -17.32 6.26 32.74
N VAL A 102 -17.03 5.73 33.92
CA VAL A 102 -16.65 4.33 34.11
C VAL A 102 -17.57 3.74 35.17
N ILE A 103 -18.40 2.78 34.75
CA ILE A 103 -19.36 2.11 35.64
C ILE A 103 -18.71 0.85 36.22
N PRO A 104 -18.57 0.74 37.55
CA PRO A 104 -18.15 -0.49 38.21
C PRO A 104 -19.08 -1.64 37.84
N ARG A 105 -18.52 -2.79 37.47
CA ARG A 105 -19.28 -3.99 37.09
C ARG A 105 -19.60 -4.84 38.31
N ILE A 106 -20.60 -5.70 38.17
CA ILE A 106 -21.00 -6.63 39.24
C ILE A 106 -19.80 -7.51 39.63
N GLY A 107 -19.60 -7.66 40.95
CA GLY A 107 -18.47 -8.40 41.53
C GLY A 107 -17.19 -7.58 41.75
N MET A 108 -17.11 -6.35 41.26
CA MET A 108 -16.02 -5.43 41.59
C MET A 108 -16.12 -4.96 43.06
N GLU A 109 -14.98 -4.64 43.67
CA GLU A 109 -14.93 -4.06 45.00
C GLU A 109 -14.77 -2.53 44.90
N VAL A 110 -15.67 -1.83 45.60
CA VAL A 110 -15.76 -0.37 45.61
C VAL A 110 -15.54 0.18 47.01
N LEU A 111 -14.96 1.38 47.09
CA LEU A 111 -14.87 2.15 48.32
C LEU A 111 -16.10 3.06 48.43
N VAL A 112 -16.83 2.95 49.53
CA VAL A 112 -18.06 3.69 49.82
C VAL A 112 -17.83 4.62 51.00
N GLU A 113 -18.05 5.91 50.77
CA GLU A 113 -18.07 6.97 51.78
C GLU A 113 -19.53 7.29 52.14
N PHE A 114 -19.75 7.86 53.33
CA PHE A 114 -21.08 8.23 53.81
C PHE A 114 -21.11 9.75 54.03
N LEU A 115 -21.99 10.45 53.31
CA LEU A 115 -22.03 11.92 53.38
C LEU A 115 -22.38 12.38 54.80
N GLU A 116 -21.54 13.23 55.40
CA GLU A 116 -21.64 13.66 56.81
C GLU A 116 -21.58 12.49 57.82
N GLY A 117 -21.05 11.33 57.42
CA GLY A 117 -21.00 10.11 58.22
C GLY A 117 -22.36 9.40 58.36
N ASP A 118 -23.39 9.83 57.62
CA ASP A 118 -24.75 9.29 57.70
C ASP A 118 -24.86 7.95 56.94
N PRO A 119 -25.11 6.80 57.62
CA PRO A 119 -25.24 5.48 56.99
C PRO A 119 -26.28 5.44 55.85
N ASP A 120 -27.27 6.33 55.87
CA ASP A 120 -28.35 6.39 54.88
C ASP A 120 -27.95 7.17 53.60
N LYS A 121 -26.73 7.73 53.54
CA LYS A 121 -26.24 8.55 52.42
C LYS A 121 -24.93 8.03 51.80
N PRO A 122 -24.92 6.80 51.27
CA PRO A 122 -23.72 6.22 50.66
C PRO A 122 -23.38 6.86 49.30
N VAL A 123 -22.07 7.04 49.06
CA VAL A 123 -21.51 7.42 47.76
C VAL A 123 -20.24 6.60 47.49
N VAL A 124 -20.16 6.01 46.30
CA VAL A 124 -18.96 5.28 45.88
C VAL A 124 -17.90 6.29 45.47
N VAL A 125 -16.72 6.23 46.06
CA VAL A 125 -15.62 7.20 45.86
C VAL A 125 -14.41 6.61 45.16
N GLY A 126 -14.33 5.28 45.02
CA GLY A 126 -13.22 4.63 44.35
C GLY A 126 -13.46 3.14 44.09
N ASN A 127 -12.51 2.51 43.40
CA ASN A 127 -12.47 1.07 43.14
C ASN A 127 -11.12 0.54 43.62
N VAL A 128 -11.09 -0.70 44.11
CA VAL A 128 -9.86 -1.34 44.57
C VAL A 128 -9.71 -2.73 43.94
N PHE A 129 -8.47 -3.08 43.58
CA PHE A 129 -8.10 -4.45 43.24
C PHE A 129 -7.94 -5.26 44.52
N ASN A 130 -8.16 -6.58 44.42
CA ASN A 130 -8.07 -7.51 45.54
C ASN A 130 -7.63 -8.90 45.03
N GLY A 131 -7.51 -9.90 45.90
CA GLY A 131 -7.06 -11.25 45.50
C GLY A 131 -8.00 -12.03 44.57
N LYS A 132 -9.21 -11.52 44.28
CA LYS A 132 -10.14 -12.07 43.29
C LYS A 132 -10.17 -11.23 42.00
N ASN A 133 -9.98 -9.92 42.14
CA ASN A 133 -9.94 -8.94 41.06
C ASN A 133 -8.50 -8.43 40.91
N ASP A 134 -7.71 -9.11 40.10
CA ASP A 134 -6.30 -8.79 39.89
C ASP A 134 -6.11 -7.48 39.10
N ALA A 135 -4.93 -6.86 39.28
CA ALA A 135 -4.50 -5.77 38.42
C ALA A 135 -4.30 -6.25 36.97
N PRO A 136 -4.44 -5.38 35.94
CA PRO A 136 -4.35 -5.77 34.53
C PRO A 136 -3.01 -6.42 34.12
N TYR A 137 -1.94 -6.13 34.87
CA TYR A 137 -0.62 -6.73 34.71
C TYR A 137 -0.08 -7.19 36.07
N PRO A 138 0.69 -8.29 36.13
CA PRO A 138 1.29 -8.75 37.37
C PRO A 138 2.18 -7.69 38.04
N LEU A 139 1.90 -7.43 39.33
CA LEU A 139 2.72 -6.55 40.18
C LEU A 139 3.54 -7.39 41.17
N PRO A 140 4.78 -6.98 41.52
CA PRO A 140 5.42 -5.69 41.23
C PRO A 140 6.21 -5.63 39.91
N ALA A 141 6.15 -6.68 39.08
CA ALA A 141 6.94 -6.78 37.85
C ALA A 141 6.70 -5.61 36.88
N HIS A 142 5.44 -5.17 36.72
CA HIS A 142 5.06 -4.07 35.82
C HIS A 142 4.74 -2.77 36.56
N LYS A 143 5.48 -2.45 37.63
CA LYS A 143 5.24 -1.26 38.47
C LYS A 143 5.40 0.09 37.77
N THR A 144 6.09 0.12 36.62
CA THR A 144 6.32 1.32 35.80
C THR A 144 5.25 1.54 34.73
N LYS A 145 4.26 0.64 34.65
CA LYS A 145 3.24 0.66 33.61
C LYS A 145 1.94 1.30 34.11
N ALA A 146 1.51 2.37 33.46
CA ALA A 146 0.18 2.96 33.66
C ALA A 146 -0.79 2.45 32.60
N VAL A 147 -1.99 2.01 33.02
CA VAL A 147 -2.90 1.25 32.15
C VAL A 147 -4.34 1.67 32.33
N TRP A 148 -5.01 1.90 31.21
CA TRP A 148 -6.46 2.04 31.09
C TRP A 148 -6.98 0.93 30.18
N ARG A 149 -7.35 -0.20 30.78
CA ARG A 149 -7.88 -1.39 30.09
C ARG A 149 -9.37 -1.58 30.40
N SER A 150 -10.18 -1.78 29.36
CA SER A 150 -11.58 -2.19 29.47
C SER A 150 -11.73 -3.71 29.27
N LYS A 151 -12.95 -4.24 29.41
CA LYS A 151 -13.27 -5.64 29.06
C LYS A 151 -14.45 -5.65 28.09
N THR A 152 -14.39 -6.46 27.03
CA THR A 152 -15.54 -6.69 26.15
C THR A 152 -16.75 -7.12 27.00
N HIS A 153 -17.88 -6.44 26.85
CA HIS A 153 -19.11 -6.82 27.54
C HIS A 153 -19.68 -8.07 26.88
N GLN A 154 -20.06 -9.08 27.68
CA GLN A 154 -20.60 -10.36 27.17
C GLN A 154 -19.71 -11.04 26.12
N GLY A 155 -18.38 -10.90 26.24
CA GLY A 155 -17.43 -11.52 25.32
C GLY A 155 -16.00 -11.44 25.85
N GLU A 156 -15.08 -11.98 25.06
CA GLU A 156 -13.65 -11.97 25.34
C GLU A 156 -12.97 -10.75 24.70
N GLY A 157 -11.81 -10.36 25.24
CA GLY A 157 -10.99 -9.26 24.71
C GLY A 157 -11.13 -7.93 25.46
N PHE A 158 -10.40 -6.92 25.00
CA PHE A 158 -10.26 -5.64 25.69
C PHE A 158 -9.86 -4.51 24.75
N ASN A 159 -10.19 -3.27 25.11
CA ASN A 159 -9.52 -2.08 24.57
C ASN A 159 -8.56 -1.55 25.63
N GLU A 160 -7.38 -1.08 25.23
CA GLU A 160 -6.38 -0.58 26.16
C GLU A 160 -5.65 0.65 25.62
N LEU A 161 -5.41 1.61 26.50
CA LEU A 161 -4.33 2.59 26.39
C LEU A 161 -3.35 2.37 27.54
N SER A 162 -2.07 2.15 27.22
CA SER A 162 -1.02 1.97 28.24
C SER A 162 0.23 2.77 27.94
N PHE A 163 0.93 3.12 29.02
CA PHE A 163 2.18 3.87 29.05
C PHE A 163 3.19 3.04 29.84
N GLU A 164 4.33 2.76 29.23
CA GLU A 164 5.51 2.18 29.88
C GLU A 164 6.54 3.29 30.08
N ASP A 165 6.96 3.48 31.33
CA ASP A 165 7.89 4.54 31.73
C ASP A 165 9.28 4.00 32.14
N GLU A 166 9.53 2.69 31.99
CA GLU A 166 10.85 2.10 32.24
C GLU A 166 11.89 2.70 31.26
N GLN A 167 12.99 3.21 31.83
CA GLN A 167 14.03 3.88 31.06
C GLN A 167 14.60 2.94 29.98
N GLY A 168 14.64 3.40 28.75
CA GLY A 168 15.13 2.58 27.65
C GLY A 168 14.10 1.60 27.08
N GLN A 169 12.88 1.58 27.60
CA GLN A 169 11.78 0.74 27.16
C GLN A 169 10.45 1.51 27.09
N GLU A 170 10.54 2.84 27.04
CA GLU A 170 9.39 3.74 27.05
C GLU A 170 8.46 3.43 25.86
N ASN A 171 7.16 3.31 26.12
CA ASN A 171 6.20 2.94 25.08
C ASN A 171 4.80 3.48 25.38
N ILE A 172 4.08 3.89 24.33
CA ILE A 172 2.65 4.15 24.41
C ILE A 172 1.96 3.16 23.48
N ALA A 173 1.11 2.30 24.05
CA ALA A 173 0.38 1.30 23.29
C ALA A 173 -1.12 1.61 23.29
N LEU A 174 -1.73 1.58 22.11
CA LEU A 174 -3.16 1.65 21.92
C LEU A 174 -3.64 0.36 21.25
N HIS A 175 -4.48 -0.41 21.95
CA HIS A 175 -5.12 -1.61 21.43
C HIS A 175 -6.61 -1.36 21.26
N ALA A 176 -7.12 -1.55 20.04
CA ALA A 176 -8.54 -1.55 19.73
C ALA A 176 -8.98 -2.99 19.40
N GLN A 177 -9.96 -3.51 20.12
CA GLN A 177 -10.44 -4.90 19.97
C GLN A 177 -11.10 -5.14 18.60
N LYS A 178 -11.65 -4.09 17.98
CA LYS A 178 -12.38 -4.18 16.70
C LYS A 178 -12.04 -3.02 15.77
N ASP A 179 -12.71 -1.87 15.96
CA ASP A 179 -12.60 -0.71 15.06
C ASP A 179 -11.90 0.45 15.80
N GLN A 180 -10.94 1.12 15.14
CA GLN A 180 -10.36 2.38 15.61
C GLN A 180 -10.78 3.51 14.66
N THR A 181 -11.58 4.46 15.15
CA THR A 181 -11.99 5.66 14.40
C THR A 181 -11.29 6.89 14.95
N LEU A 182 -10.60 7.64 14.08
CA LEU A 182 -9.95 8.91 14.41
C LEU A 182 -10.55 10.05 13.58
N LYS A 183 -11.18 11.03 14.23
CA LYS A 183 -11.71 12.23 13.57
C LYS A 183 -10.97 13.46 14.07
N VAL A 184 -10.37 14.21 13.14
CA VAL A 184 -9.66 15.47 13.43
C VAL A 184 -10.31 16.57 12.61
N LEU A 185 -10.81 17.62 13.26
CA LEU A 185 -11.57 18.69 12.60
C LEU A 185 -10.69 19.76 11.93
N ASN A 186 -9.41 19.80 12.26
CA ASN A 186 -8.47 20.78 11.73
C ASN A 186 -7.19 20.08 11.24
N ASN A 187 -6.12 20.09 12.02
CA ASN A 187 -4.81 19.57 11.60
C ASN A 187 -4.40 18.33 12.40
N ARG A 188 -3.96 17.28 11.71
CA ARG A 188 -3.27 16.12 12.29
C ARG A 188 -1.79 16.19 11.91
N MET A 189 -0.92 16.38 12.90
CA MET A 189 0.53 16.29 12.71
C MET A 189 1.05 14.98 13.28
N LYS A 190 1.93 14.31 12.53
CA LYS A 190 2.67 13.13 12.97
C LYS A 190 4.13 13.32 12.59
N ARG A 191 5.02 13.26 13.58
CA ARG A 191 6.47 13.23 13.39
C ARG A 191 7.01 11.97 14.03
N VAL A 192 7.87 11.27 13.30
CA VAL A 192 8.60 10.11 13.78
C VAL A 192 10.06 10.40 13.45
N ASP A 193 10.91 10.47 14.48
CA ASP A 193 12.32 10.86 14.30
C ASP A 193 13.21 9.70 13.85
N ASN A 194 12.73 8.47 14.05
CA ASN A 194 13.37 7.25 13.56
C ASN A 194 12.41 6.53 12.58
N ASP A 195 12.04 5.28 12.85
CA ASP A 195 11.28 4.46 11.90
C ASP A 195 9.77 4.44 12.12
N GLN A 196 9.02 4.42 11.01
CA GLN A 196 7.59 4.09 10.98
C GLN A 196 7.36 2.79 10.21
N ILE A 197 6.73 1.82 10.87
CA ILE A 197 6.27 0.58 10.25
C ILE A 197 4.74 0.55 10.29
N GLU A 198 4.11 0.25 9.17
CA GLU A 198 2.65 0.14 9.03
C GLU A 198 2.32 -1.14 8.27
N SER A 199 1.44 -1.97 8.83
CA SER A 199 0.96 -3.20 8.21
C SER A 199 -0.56 -3.20 8.20
N VAL A 200 -1.15 -3.47 7.04
CA VAL A 200 -2.59 -3.51 6.82
C VAL A 200 -2.95 -4.89 6.25
N GLY A 201 -3.72 -5.67 6.99
CA GLY A 201 -4.03 -7.06 6.62
C GLY A 201 -5.01 -7.22 5.45
N SER A 202 -5.71 -6.14 5.07
CA SER A 202 -6.68 -6.12 3.96
C SER A 202 -6.46 -4.87 3.10
N ASN A 203 -7.38 -3.91 3.12
CA ASN A 203 -7.33 -2.75 2.24
C ASN A 203 -6.92 -1.46 2.97
N LYS A 204 -6.09 -0.64 2.31
CA LYS A 204 -5.81 0.75 2.69
C LYS A 204 -6.34 1.67 1.60
N SER A 205 -7.21 2.63 1.98
CA SER A 205 -7.71 3.68 1.08
C SER A 205 -7.28 5.05 1.58
N ILE A 206 -6.84 5.91 0.68
CA ILE A 206 -6.41 7.28 0.97
C ILE A 206 -7.14 8.21 0.00
N GLU A 207 -7.89 9.16 0.54
CA GLU A 207 -8.52 10.24 -0.21
C GLU A 207 -7.98 11.59 0.28
N VAL A 208 -7.53 12.42 -0.65
CA VAL A 208 -6.99 13.76 -0.38
C VAL A 208 -7.74 14.75 -1.27
N GLY A 209 -8.51 15.65 -0.66
CA GLY A 209 -9.37 16.58 -1.41
C GLY A 209 -8.62 17.69 -2.18
N SER A 210 -7.32 17.81 -1.98
CA SER A 210 -6.46 18.76 -2.70
C SER A 210 -5.11 18.08 -2.99
N ASN A 211 -4.00 18.62 -2.51
CA ASN A 211 -2.68 18.11 -2.87
C ASN A 211 -2.19 17.03 -1.90
N HIS A 212 -1.74 15.90 -2.46
CA HIS A 212 -0.91 14.93 -1.77
C HIS A 212 0.56 15.12 -2.20
N GLN A 213 1.44 15.39 -1.25
CA GLN A 213 2.87 15.49 -1.49
C GLN A 213 3.62 14.50 -0.60
N GLU A 214 4.34 13.58 -1.25
CA GLU A 214 5.25 12.65 -0.59
C GLU A 214 6.67 12.92 -1.11
N ARG A 215 7.62 13.12 -0.19
CA ARG A 215 9.03 13.34 -0.51
C ARG A 215 9.89 12.32 0.20
N ILE A 216 10.57 11.49 -0.58
CA ILE A 216 11.42 10.40 -0.09
C ILE A 216 12.86 10.78 -0.40
N GLY A 217 13.68 10.97 0.64
CA GLY A 217 15.08 11.38 0.49
C GLY A 217 16.00 10.25 0.02
N GLY A 218 15.60 9.00 0.24
CA GLY A 218 16.26 7.80 -0.24
C GLY A 218 15.44 7.11 -1.35
N SER A 219 15.40 5.78 -1.31
CA SER A 219 14.67 4.99 -2.30
C SER A 219 13.23 4.73 -1.89
N MET A 220 12.28 4.89 -2.83
CA MET A 220 10.94 4.33 -2.71
C MET A 220 10.89 2.98 -3.41
N ASN A 221 10.35 2.01 -2.70
CA ASN A 221 10.34 0.64 -3.12
C ASN A 221 8.91 0.11 -2.99
N LEU A 222 8.18 0.07 -4.11
CA LEU A 222 6.78 -0.38 -4.14
C LEU A 222 6.68 -1.76 -4.79
N THR A 223 6.11 -2.69 -4.04
CA THR A 223 5.93 -4.08 -4.44
C THR A 223 4.45 -4.44 -4.23
N VAL A 224 3.73 -4.86 -5.28
CA VAL A 224 2.33 -5.29 -5.26
C VAL A 224 2.22 -6.79 -5.62
N GLY A 225 1.83 -7.70 -4.72
CA GLY A 225 1.83 -9.16 -4.99
C GLY A 225 0.72 -9.99 -4.34
N GLY A 226 0.62 -11.31 -4.67
CA GLY A 226 -0.24 -12.33 -4.00
C GLY A 226 -0.18 -13.78 -4.54
N GLY A 227 -0.22 -14.80 -3.65
CA GLY A 227 -0.73 -16.18 -3.86
C GLY A 227 0.21 -17.36 -4.27
N LYS A 228 0.30 -18.39 -3.41
CA LYS A 228 1.04 -19.69 -3.42
C LYS A 228 1.61 -20.32 -4.73
N ALA A 229 2.80 -20.92 -4.53
CA ALA A 229 3.45 -22.05 -5.21
C ALA A 229 3.84 -21.91 -6.71
N GLY A 230 5.03 -21.33 -6.93
CA GLY A 230 6.12 -22.06 -7.59
C GLY A 230 6.19 -22.05 -9.13
N LEU A 231 6.19 -20.89 -9.78
CA LEU A 231 6.64 -20.74 -11.18
C LEU A 231 8.08 -20.19 -11.31
N PHE A 232 8.70 -19.69 -10.24
CA PHE A 232 10.10 -19.23 -10.28
C PHE A 232 11.12 -20.36 -10.51
N ALA A 233 10.72 -21.63 -10.34
CA ALA A 233 11.49 -22.76 -10.81
C ALA A 233 11.57 -22.84 -12.36
N ALA A 234 10.60 -22.27 -13.08
CA ALA A 234 10.53 -22.34 -14.54
C ALA A 234 11.26 -21.19 -15.25
N LEU A 235 11.44 -20.01 -14.62
CA LEU A 235 12.02 -18.84 -15.27
C LEU A 235 13.51 -18.59 -14.99
N ALA A 236 14.10 -19.33 -14.03
CA ALA A 236 15.55 -19.27 -13.78
C ALA A 236 16.39 -19.60 -15.04
N GLY A 237 15.90 -20.48 -15.92
CA GLY A 237 16.55 -20.83 -17.18
C GLY A 237 16.49 -19.75 -18.26
N VAL A 238 15.46 -18.88 -18.25
CA VAL A 238 15.25 -17.86 -19.28
C VAL A 238 15.93 -16.55 -18.90
N ALA A 239 15.88 -16.17 -17.62
CA ALA A 239 16.62 -15.02 -17.09
C ALA A 239 18.14 -15.22 -17.26
N GLY A 240 18.65 -16.43 -17.04
CA GLY A 240 20.06 -16.76 -17.27
C GLY A 240 20.51 -16.63 -18.74
N GLN A 241 19.60 -16.78 -19.70
CA GLN A 241 19.92 -16.70 -21.14
C GLN A 241 19.85 -15.25 -21.66
N ALA A 242 18.80 -14.49 -21.29
CA ALA A 242 18.67 -13.08 -21.65
C ALA A 242 19.81 -12.21 -21.05
N THR A 243 20.30 -12.58 -19.86
CA THR A 243 21.42 -11.88 -19.21
C THR A 243 22.76 -12.15 -19.92
N LYS A 244 22.95 -13.36 -20.48
CA LYS A 244 24.14 -13.69 -21.28
C LYS A 244 24.16 -12.93 -22.61
N ASP A 245 23.02 -12.81 -23.26
CA ASP A 245 22.90 -12.05 -24.52
C ASP A 245 23.14 -10.55 -24.30
N ALA A 246 22.67 -9.99 -23.17
CA ALA A 246 22.93 -8.60 -22.79
C ALA A 246 24.41 -8.34 -22.41
N LEU A 247 25.09 -9.31 -21.76
CA LEU A 247 26.53 -9.21 -21.45
C LEU A 247 27.39 -9.20 -22.71
N ASN A 248 27.05 -10.02 -23.71
CA ASN A 248 27.81 -10.11 -24.96
C ASN A 248 27.73 -8.78 -25.76
N VAL A 249 26.55 -8.18 -25.83
CA VAL A 249 26.35 -6.87 -26.50
C VAL A 249 27.02 -5.72 -25.72
N ALA A 250 27.06 -5.80 -24.38
CA ALA A 250 27.77 -4.82 -23.55
C ALA A 250 29.30 -4.89 -23.69
N GLN A 251 29.87 -6.09 -23.85
CA GLN A 251 31.29 -6.28 -24.16
C GLN A 251 31.66 -5.73 -25.54
N GLU A 252 30.78 -5.83 -26.54
CA GLU A 252 30.97 -5.24 -27.86
C GLU A 252 30.86 -3.69 -27.86
N ALA A 253 30.15 -3.11 -26.90
CA ALA A 253 29.95 -1.66 -26.80
C ALA A 253 31.09 -0.91 -26.07
N GLY A 254 31.98 -1.61 -25.37
CA GLY A 254 33.19 -1.04 -24.74
C GLY A 254 32.95 -0.13 -23.53
N ASP A 255 31.71 -0.04 -23.01
CA ASP A 255 31.36 0.81 -21.86
C ASP A 255 31.35 0.00 -20.55
N PRO A 256 32.27 0.26 -19.60
CA PRO A 256 32.39 -0.48 -18.34
C PRO A 256 31.23 -0.26 -17.35
N SER A 257 30.32 0.69 -17.59
CA SER A 257 29.16 0.95 -16.72
C SER A 257 28.04 -0.10 -16.88
N ILE A 258 27.93 -0.72 -18.05
CA ILE A 258 26.88 -1.70 -18.37
C ILE A 258 27.12 -3.07 -17.69
N PRO A 259 28.34 -3.65 -17.71
CA PRO A 259 28.64 -4.87 -16.95
C PRO A 259 28.51 -4.69 -15.42
N ALA A 260 28.81 -3.49 -14.89
CA ALA A 260 28.67 -3.19 -13.47
C ALA A 260 27.21 -3.12 -13.01
N PHE A 261 26.33 -2.51 -13.82
CA PHE A 261 24.89 -2.49 -13.59
C PHE A 261 24.26 -3.90 -13.66
N LEU A 262 24.63 -4.71 -14.65
CA LEU A 262 24.14 -6.09 -14.81
C LEU A 262 24.67 -7.04 -13.72
N GLY A 263 25.91 -6.86 -13.26
CA GLY A 263 26.49 -7.62 -12.15
C GLY A 263 25.78 -7.37 -10.81
N GLY A 264 25.32 -6.13 -10.58
CA GLY A 264 24.51 -5.77 -9.40
C GLY A 264 23.12 -6.42 -9.40
N VAL A 265 22.51 -6.61 -10.58
CA VAL A 265 21.22 -7.33 -10.73
C VAL A 265 21.38 -8.81 -10.38
N VAL A 266 22.52 -9.45 -10.69
CA VAL A 266 22.79 -10.86 -10.35
C VAL A 266 23.07 -11.05 -8.86
N ALA A 267 23.82 -10.16 -8.21
CA ALA A 267 24.08 -10.24 -6.77
C ALA A 267 22.79 -10.13 -5.92
N ALA A 268 21.82 -9.34 -6.40
CA ALA A 268 20.50 -9.20 -5.77
C ALA A 268 19.60 -10.44 -5.93
N THR A 269 19.96 -11.40 -6.79
CA THR A 269 19.12 -12.59 -7.08
C THR A 269 19.42 -13.83 -6.26
N ILE A 270 20.58 -13.94 -5.58
CA ILE A 270 20.99 -15.23 -4.96
C ILE A 270 21.36 -15.13 -3.46
N GLY A 271 21.63 -13.94 -2.92
CA GLY A 271 22.16 -13.82 -1.54
C GLY A 271 21.13 -13.66 -0.41
N GLY A 272 19.88 -13.30 -0.70
CA GLY A 272 18.97 -12.73 0.32
C GLY A 272 18.11 -13.72 1.10
N GLU A 273 18.03 -14.99 0.69
CA GLU A 273 16.89 -15.84 1.05
C GLU A 273 17.10 -16.84 2.19
N MET A 274 18.28 -16.89 2.83
CA MET A 274 18.57 -17.94 3.84
C MET A 274 18.37 -17.52 5.31
N ALA A 275 17.76 -16.38 5.62
CA ALA A 275 17.69 -15.86 7.00
C ALA A 275 16.29 -15.63 7.60
N SER A 276 15.19 -15.77 6.85
CA SER A 276 13.84 -15.41 7.32
C SER A 276 12.99 -16.61 7.78
N GLY A 277 13.64 -17.69 8.25
CA GLY A 277 12.98 -18.98 8.49
C GLY A 277 12.17 -19.12 9.79
N PRO A 278 12.59 -18.60 10.96
CA PRO A 278 11.76 -18.72 12.15
C PRO A 278 11.64 -17.42 12.94
N ARG A 279 10.44 -16.81 12.93
CA ARG A 279 9.66 -16.40 14.12
C ARG A 279 8.46 -15.51 13.72
N ILE A 280 7.44 -16.16 13.14
CA ILE A 280 6.04 -15.65 13.07
C ILE A 280 5.25 -16.15 14.29
N SER A 281 5.84 -16.10 15.50
CA SER A 281 5.09 -16.44 16.72
C SER A 281 5.74 -15.82 17.94
N ALA A 282 5.30 -14.60 18.27
CA ALA A 282 5.06 -14.11 19.63
C ALA A 282 4.85 -12.60 19.57
N PHE A 283 3.59 -12.17 19.52
CA PHE A 283 3.20 -10.80 19.85
C PHE A 283 3.20 -10.53 21.37
N ASP A 284 3.60 -11.52 22.18
CA ASP A 284 3.69 -11.44 23.64
C ASP A 284 5.15 -11.64 24.10
N ALA A 285 5.96 -10.59 24.03
CA ALA A 285 7.07 -10.38 24.96
C ALA A 285 7.64 -8.97 24.77
N ALA A 286 7.43 -8.13 25.77
CA ALA A 286 8.10 -6.85 25.90
C ALA A 286 9.61 -7.04 26.07
N GLY A 287 10.40 -6.12 25.50
CA GLY A 287 11.80 -5.94 25.84
C GLY A 287 12.79 -6.65 24.94
N GLN A 288 13.02 -6.10 23.73
CA GLN A 288 14.35 -5.99 23.09
C GLN A 288 14.34 -5.21 21.76
N ASN A 289 13.51 -4.16 21.65
CA ASN A 289 13.43 -3.31 20.45
C ASN A 289 14.44 -2.15 20.48
N ARG A 290 15.74 -2.44 20.60
CA ARG A 290 16.76 -1.39 20.43
C ARG A 290 18.11 -1.84 19.86
N ALA A 291 18.27 -3.09 19.43
CA ALA A 291 19.57 -3.59 18.95
C ALA A 291 19.57 -4.19 17.53
N ILE A 292 18.45 -4.19 16.79
CA ILE A 292 18.39 -4.68 15.40
C ILE A 292 17.37 -3.85 14.59
N ALA A 293 17.48 -2.53 14.68
CA ALA A 293 16.67 -1.60 13.87
C ALA A 293 17.52 -0.60 13.09
N GLY A 294 18.85 -0.57 13.28
CA GLY A 294 19.69 0.53 12.80
C GLY A 294 20.85 0.17 11.89
N ALA A 295 21.01 -1.08 11.42
CA ALA A 295 22.20 -1.46 10.65
C ALA A 295 21.96 -2.28 9.36
N GLU A 296 20.72 -2.58 8.97
CA GLU A 296 20.43 -3.34 7.74
C GLU A 296 19.24 -2.79 6.94
N GLN A 297 18.99 -1.48 7.07
CA GLN A 297 17.97 -0.75 6.31
C GLN A 297 18.59 0.07 5.17
N VAL A 298 19.58 -0.50 4.47
CA VAL A 298 20.06 0.06 3.20
C VAL A 298 20.08 -1.05 2.16
N GLY A 299 19.01 -1.08 1.36
CA GLY A 299 18.98 -1.75 0.06
C GLY A 299 18.17 -3.05 0.04
N THR A 300 16.89 -2.95 -0.31
CA THR A 300 16.12 -3.88 -1.18
C THR A 300 14.64 -3.83 -0.80
N GLY A 301 13.82 -3.08 -1.53
CA GLY A 301 12.36 -3.17 -1.34
C GLY A 301 11.57 -3.36 -2.65
N THR A 302 12.21 -3.64 -3.77
CA THR A 302 11.54 -3.47 -5.07
C THR A 302 11.98 -4.51 -6.09
N ALA A 303 11.57 -5.77 -5.90
CA ALA A 303 11.77 -6.81 -6.92
C ALA A 303 10.61 -7.80 -7.10
N LEU A 304 9.71 -7.97 -6.12
CA LEU A 304 8.75 -9.10 -6.13
C LEU A 304 7.29 -8.72 -6.39
N GLY A 305 7.00 -7.44 -6.63
CA GLY A 305 5.65 -6.93 -6.65
C GLY A 305 5.17 -6.41 -8.00
N SER A 306 5.88 -6.76 -9.06
CA SER A 306 5.60 -6.28 -10.41
C SER A 306 5.53 -7.42 -11.43
N VAL A 307 5.83 -8.66 -11.04
CA VAL A 307 5.82 -9.82 -11.96
C VAL A 307 4.46 -10.55 -11.98
N LEU A 308 3.57 -10.32 -11.02
CA LEU A 308 2.40 -11.17 -10.77
C LEU A 308 1.04 -10.45 -10.70
N SER A 309 0.83 -9.41 -11.52
CA SER A 309 -0.51 -8.85 -11.76
C SER A 309 -1.02 -9.04 -13.20
N SER A 310 -0.16 -9.20 -14.21
CA SER A 310 -0.63 -8.96 -15.60
C SER A 310 -0.16 -9.93 -16.68
N ILE A 311 0.08 -11.20 -16.35
CA ILE A 311 -0.26 -12.26 -17.32
C ILE A 311 -1.81 -12.50 -17.32
N MET A 312 -2.55 -11.80 -16.41
CA MET A 312 -4.01 -11.52 -16.38
C MET A 312 -4.92 -12.74 -16.08
N PRO A 313 -6.09 -12.62 -15.40
CA PRO A 313 -6.95 -11.42 -15.34
C PRO A 313 -7.55 -11.03 -13.95
N VAL A 314 -7.79 -9.71 -13.79
CA VAL A 314 -8.59 -8.97 -12.79
C VAL A 314 -8.15 -8.97 -11.30
N SER A 315 -7.25 -8.05 -10.95
CA SER A 315 -7.42 -7.03 -9.89
C SER A 315 -6.16 -6.14 -9.85
N GLY A 316 -6.35 -4.81 -9.75
CA GLY A 316 -5.28 -3.82 -9.75
C GLY A 316 -5.19 -3.03 -11.06
N VAL A 317 -6.00 -1.97 -11.18
CA VAL A 317 -5.86 -0.97 -12.26
C VAL A 317 -5.04 0.18 -11.70
N MET A 318 -3.79 0.33 -12.14
CA MET A 318 -3.08 1.60 -11.99
C MET A 318 -3.50 2.51 -13.15
N ASN A 319 -4.51 3.34 -12.92
CA ASN A 319 -4.91 4.36 -13.88
C ASN A 319 -4.19 5.67 -13.53
N THR A 320 -3.24 6.08 -14.37
CA THR A 320 -2.61 7.40 -14.25
C THR A 320 -3.20 8.28 -15.35
N VAL A 321 -4.18 9.10 -15.00
CA VAL A 321 -4.75 10.11 -15.92
C VAL A 321 -4.03 11.42 -15.68
N ILE A 322 -3.43 11.95 -16.73
CA ILE A 322 -2.65 13.19 -16.65
C ILE A 322 -3.31 14.20 -17.57
N GLU A 323 -3.96 15.19 -16.97
CA GLU A 323 -4.78 16.16 -17.73
C GLU A 323 -3.94 17.23 -18.44
N LYS A 324 -2.72 17.51 -17.95
CA LYS A 324 -1.90 18.63 -18.44
C LYS A 324 -0.52 18.23 -18.93
N PHE A 325 0.28 17.55 -18.11
CA PHE A 325 1.68 17.29 -18.43
C PHE A 325 2.27 16.15 -17.59
N GLN A 326 2.98 15.24 -18.25
CA GLN A 326 3.84 14.23 -17.62
C GLN A 326 5.27 14.45 -18.09
N SER A 327 6.24 14.42 -17.19
CA SER A 327 7.66 14.37 -17.54
C SER A 327 8.35 13.30 -16.72
N ASP A 328 8.87 12.30 -17.43
CA ASP A 328 9.71 11.25 -16.85
C ASP A 328 11.16 11.54 -17.26
N THR A 329 12.00 11.97 -16.32
CA THR A 329 13.44 12.18 -16.56
C THR A 329 14.22 11.01 -15.95
N ILE A 330 15.06 10.35 -16.75
CA ILE A 330 15.84 9.19 -16.33
C ILE A 330 17.32 9.58 -16.31
N GLY A 331 17.96 9.44 -15.14
CA GLY A 331 19.36 9.86 -14.96
C GLY A 331 20.41 8.87 -15.46
N LEU A 332 20.14 7.56 -15.35
CA LEU A 332 21.10 6.50 -15.72
C LEU A 332 20.49 5.49 -16.71
N ALA A 333 19.42 4.79 -16.32
CA ALA A 333 18.81 3.75 -17.14
C ALA A 333 17.31 3.59 -16.86
N ARG A 334 16.54 3.22 -17.89
CA ARG A 334 15.15 2.76 -17.80
C ARG A 334 15.04 1.42 -18.50
N THR A 335 14.51 0.42 -17.81
CA THR A 335 14.12 -0.87 -18.39
C THR A 335 12.61 -0.99 -18.37
N GLU A 336 12.00 -1.35 -19.50
CA GLU A 336 10.56 -1.59 -19.60
C GLU A 336 10.32 -2.98 -20.17
N GLN A 337 9.70 -3.86 -19.39
CA GLN A 337 9.34 -5.22 -19.81
C GLN A 337 7.81 -5.34 -19.90
N ILE A 338 7.32 -5.79 -21.06
CA ILE A 338 5.89 -6.00 -21.30
C ILE A 338 5.64 -7.50 -21.40
N GLY A 339 4.74 -8.02 -20.57
CA GLY A 339 4.44 -9.46 -20.51
C GLY A 339 3.59 -9.97 -21.68
N LEU A 340 2.43 -9.36 -21.92
CA LEU A 340 1.47 -9.81 -22.95
C LEU A 340 1.31 -8.84 -24.11
N PHE A 341 1.04 -7.56 -23.83
CA PHE A 341 0.64 -6.60 -24.86
C PHE A 341 1.01 -5.18 -24.45
N LYS A 342 1.61 -4.42 -25.36
CA LYS A 342 1.78 -2.97 -25.26
C LYS A 342 1.09 -2.32 -26.45
N ASN A 343 0.17 -1.40 -26.18
CA ASN A 343 -0.32 -0.47 -27.19
C ASN A 343 0.15 0.93 -26.83
N THR A 344 0.61 1.68 -27.81
CA THR A 344 0.99 3.09 -27.66
C THR A 344 0.29 3.89 -28.73
N MET A 345 -0.76 4.60 -28.35
CA MET A 345 -1.46 5.54 -29.22
C MET A 345 -0.96 6.96 -28.93
N VAL A 346 -0.53 7.67 -29.96
CA VAL A 346 -0.09 9.07 -29.86
C VAL A 346 -0.97 9.92 -30.75
N GLY A 347 -1.65 10.91 -30.16
CA GLY A 347 -2.68 11.69 -30.86
C GLY A 347 -2.15 12.72 -31.86
N ALA A 348 -0.94 13.25 -31.64
CA ALA A 348 -0.37 14.30 -32.50
C ALA A 348 1.05 13.94 -32.97
N VAL A 349 2.03 13.96 -32.07
CA VAL A 349 3.45 13.82 -32.42
C VAL A 349 4.13 12.88 -31.44
N ARG A 350 4.86 11.89 -31.98
CA ARG A 350 5.84 11.09 -31.25
C ARG A 350 7.22 11.41 -31.82
N ASN A 351 8.09 11.98 -31.02
CA ASN A 351 9.50 12.15 -31.38
C ASN A 351 10.34 11.15 -30.59
N THR A 352 11.23 10.42 -31.28
CA THR A 352 12.20 9.52 -30.66
C THR A 352 13.57 9.96 -31.13
N MET A 353 14.40 10.41 -30.21
CA MET A 353 15.79 10.78 -30.50
C MET A 353 16.70 9.84 -29.71
N VAL A 354 17.57 9.12 -30.42
CA VAL A 354 18.57 8.23 -29.83
C VAL A 354 19.94 8.82 -30.13
N GLY A 355 20.67 9.23 -29.09
CA GLY A 355 22.00 9.83 -29.25
C GLY A 355 23.13 8.82 -29.52
N GLY A 356 22.88 7.53 -29.26
CA GLY A 356 23.83 6.43 -29.44
C GLY A 356 23.34 5.41 -30.46
N LYS A 357 23.04 4.19 -29.98
CA LYS A 357 22.61 3.06 -30.82
C LYS A 357 21.16 2.67 -30.50
N GLU A 358 20.38 2.31 -31.52
CA GLU A 358 19.05 1.71 -31.39
C GLU A 358 19.03 0.31 -32.01
N PHE A 359 18.65 -0.71 -31.25
CA PHE A 359 18.48 -2.09 -31.73
C PHE A 359 17.00 -2.47 -31.69
N THR A 360 16.47 -2.92 -32.83
CA THR A 360 15.09 -3.44 -32.93
C THR A 360 15.13 -4.86 -33.49
N LYS A 361 14.73 -5.84 -32.68
CA LYS A 361 14.60 -7.25 -33.09
C LYS A 361 13.14 -7.68 -32.97
N ILE A 362 12.60 -8.25 -34.04
CA ILE A 362 11.19 -8.65 -34.12
C ILE A 362 11.13 -10.15 -34.41
N GLY A 363 10.45 -10.90 -33.54
CA GLY A 363 10.45 -12.36 -33.61
C GLY A 363 9.52 -12.96 -34.65
N VAL A 364 8.42 -12.28 -35.01
CA VAL A 364 7.38 -12.83 -35.90
C VAL A 364 7.10 -11.90 -37.07
N GLU A 365 6.52 -10.73 -36.83
CA GLU A 365 6.07 -9.83 -37.91
C GLU A 365 6.23 -8.36 -37.53
N GLN A 366 6.73 -7.56 -38.46
CA GLN A 366 6.68 -6.10 -38.41
C GLN A 366 5.85 -5.58 -39.57
N ARG A 367 4.79 -4.81 -39.28
CA ARG A 367 4.06 -4.04 -40.29
C ARG A 367 4.28 -2.56 -40.06
N LEU A 368 4.73 -1.86 -41.10
CA LEU A 368 4.88 -0.40 -41.08
C LEU A 368 4.04 0.18 -42.22
N GLN A 369 3.03 0.95 -41.86
CA GLN A 369 2.20 1.70 -42.81
C GLN A 369 2.42 3.20 -42.58
N VAL A 370 2.78 3.92 -43.65
CA VAL A 370 3.01 5.37 -43.59
C VAL A 370 2.05 6.05 -44.56
N GLY A 371 1.22 6.97 -44.04
CA GLY A 371 0.12 7.56 -44.82
C GLY A 371 0.54 8.63 -45.83
N LYS A 372 1.71 9.26 -45.65
CA LYS A 372 2.20 10.33 -46.55
C LYS A 372 3.64 10.11 -46.99
N ILE A 373 4.61 10.38 -46.12
CA ILE A 373 6.04 10.42 -46.46
C ILE A 373 6.81 9.56 -45.48
N LYS A 374 7.68 8.68 -46.00
CA LYS A 374 8.72 7.98 -45.25
C LYS A 374 10.06 8.33 -45.89
N THR A 375 10.94 8.95 -45.13
CA THR A 375 12.33 9.20 -45.53
C THR A 375 13.26 8.35 -44.67
N VAL A 376 14.29 7.79 -45.28
CA VAL A 376 15.34 7.04 -44.59
C VAL A 376 16.66 7.57 -45.11
N ASP A 377 17.33 8.39 -44.30
CA ASP A 377 18.64 8.96 -44.61
C ASP A 377 19.69 8.20 -43.80
N VAL A 378 20.70 7.65 -44.48
CA VAL A 378 21.75 6.82 -43.87
C VAL A 378 23.10 7.35 -44.31
N GLY A 379 23.99 7.64 -43.35
CA GLY A 379 25.25 8.34 -43.62
C GLY A 379 26.38 7.46 -44.16
N GLU A 380 26.41 6.17 -43.80
CA GLU A 380 27.50 5.27 -44.19
C GLU A 380 26.98 4.04 -44.95
N GLU A 381 26.29 3.13 -44.27
CA GLU A 381 25.88 1.84 -44.85
C GLU A 381 24.39 1.56 -44.61
N TYR A 382 23.68 1.25 -45.70
CA TYR A 382 22.32 0.71 -45.66
C TYR A 382 22.28 -0.66 -46.34
N THR A 383 22.04 -1.71 -45.57
CA THR A 383 21.90 -3.08 -46.07
C THR A 383 20.51 -3.64 -45.81
N THR A 384 20.02 -4.47 -46.72
CA THR A 384 18.78 -5.23 -46.55
C THR A 384 19.01 -6.65 -47.02
N HIS A 385 18.87 -7.62 -46.12
CA HIS A 385 18.97 -9.04 -46.43
C HIS A 385 17.60 -9.70 -46.32
N SER A 386 17.14 -10.34 -47.39
CA SER A 386 15.86 -11.06 -47.43
C SER A 386 16.08 -12.50 -47.86
N GLY A 387 15.62 -13.45 -47.03
CA GLY A 387 15.85 -14.88 -47.27
C GLY A 387 14.99 -15.52 -48.36
N GLN A 388 13.84 -14.94 -48.72
CA GLN A 388 12.95 -15.52 -49.73
C GLN A 388 12.60 -14.54 -50.85
N ARG A 389 11.96 -13.42 -50.51
CA ARG A 389 11.44 -12.46 -51.49
C ARG A 389 11.57 -11.03 -50.98
N ALA A 390 12.28 -10.21 -51.74
CA ALA A 390 12.18 -8.76 -51.67
C ALA A 390 11.37 -8.27 -52.87
N ALA A 391 10.38 -7.41 -52.66
CA ALA A 391 9.56 -6.83 -53.72
C ALA A 391 9.41 -5.32 -53.50
N HIS A 392 9.71 -4.55 -54.55
CA HIS A 392 9.50 -3.11 -54.59
C HIS A 392 8.51 -2.80 -55.71
N SER A 393 7.49 -2.01 -55.41
CA SER A 393 6.47 -1.59 -56.37
C SER A 393 6.23 -0.09 -56.20
N SER A 394 6.29 0.65 -57.31
CA SER A 394 6.01 2.09 -57.36
C SER A 394 4.97 2.35 -58.43
N GLY A 395 4.02 3.25 -58.14
CA GLY A 395 2.94 3.58 -59.07
C GLY A 395 3.29 4.65 -60.12
N LYS A 396 4.43 5.34 -59.99
CA LYS A 396 4.83 6.41 -60.93
C LYS A 396 6.27 6.28 -61.38
N LEU A 397 7.20 6.58 -60.46
CA LEU A 397 8.63 6.57 -60.73
C LEU A 397 9.30 5.65 -59.71
N TYR A 398 10.13 4.75 -60.22
CA TYR A 398 11.10 4.02 -59.42
C TYR A 398 12.46 4.39 -59.98
N GLN A 399 13.24 5.15 -59.22
CA GLN A 399 14.55 5.64 -59.62
C GLN A 399 15.61 5.03 -58.72
N ILE A 400 16.64 4.47 -59.35
CA ILE A 400 17.89 4.08 -58.69
C ILE A 400 18.99 4.89 -59.36
N SER A 401 19.80 5.57 -58.55
CA SER A 401 20.98 6.32 -59.01
C SER A 401 22.17 5.90 -58.17
N SER A 402 23.29 5.63 -58.84
CA SER A 402 24.60 5.41 -58.21
C SER A 402 25.61 6.27 -58.96
N GLU A 403 26.54 6.89 -58.24
CA GLU A 403 27.54 7.79 -58.83
C GLU A 403 28.69 7.00 -59.49
N GLU A 404 29.13 5.90 -58.87
CA GLU A 404 30.29 5.15 -59.34
C GLU A 404 29.89 3.86 -60.07
N LYS A 405 29.20 2.96 -59.38
CA LYS A 405 28.90 1.62 -59.88
C LYS A 405 27.51 1.20 -59.45
N PHE A 406 26.74 0.71 -60.40
CA PHE A 406 25.58 -0.12 -60.12
C PHE A 406 25.92 -1.56 -60.52
N GLU A 407 25.83 -2.49 -59.57
CA GLU A 407 26.11 -3.90 -59.80
C GLU A 407 24.88 -4.74 -59.46
N GLY A 408 24.48 -5.57 -60.42
CA GLY A 408 23.42 -6.53 -60.24
C GLY A 408 23.87 -7.90 -60.72
N THR A 409 23.78 -8.91 -59.86
CA THR A 409 24.08 -10.29 -60.21
C THR A 409 22.83 -11.16 -60.08
N SER A 410 22.50 -11.90 -61.14
CA SER A 410 21.40 -12.87 -61.14
C SER A 410 21.70 -13.97 -62.15
N LYS A 411 21.12 -15.16 -61.95
CA LYS A 411 21.11 -16.22 -62.97
C LYS A 411 20.33 -15.79 -64.21
N VAL A 412 19.26 -15.01 -64.03
CA VAL A 412 18.41 -14.49 -65.10
C VAL A 412 18.02 -13.06 -64.76
N TRP A 413 18.26 -12.15 -65.70
CA TRP A 413 17.72 -10.80 -65.70
C TRP A 413 16.55 -10.74 -66.67
N GLU A 414 15.34 -10.53 -66.17
CA GLU A 414 14.15 -10.33 -66.98
C GLU A 414 13.70 -8.87 -66.85
N ILE A 415 13.79 -8.11 -67.95
CA ILE A 415 13.33 -6.72 -68.03
C ILE A 415 12.23 -6.67 -69.07
N LYS A 416 11.03 -6.29 -68.63
CA LYS A 416 9.84 -6.11 -69.47
C LYS A 416 9.45 -4.64 -69.48
N ALA A 417 9.26 -4.08 -70.65
CA ALA A 417 8.69 -2.74 -70.82
C ALA A 417 7.65 -2.78 -71.94
N ASP A 418 6.55 -2.05 -71.75
CA ASP A 418 5.46 -2.01 -72.72
C ASP A 418 5.79 -1.19 -73.96
N ASP A 419 6.55 -0.11 -73.80
CA ASP A 419 6.86 0.82 -74.88
C ASP A 419 8.32 0.78 -75.31
N THR A 420 9.26 0.99 -74.38
CA THR A 420 10.68 1.12 -74.73
C THR A 420 11.59 0.70 -73.59
N ILE A 421 12.63 -0.06 -73.92
CA ILE A 421 13.83 -0.25 -73.10
C ILE A 421 14.96 0.55 -73.77
N LEU A 422 15.57 1.47 -73.04
CA LEU A 422 16.68 2.30 -73.54
C LEU A 422 17.90 2.13 -72.64
N LEU A 423 19.01 1.69 -73.22
CA LEU A 423 20.32 1.68 -72.59
C LEU A 423 21.17 2.71 -73.32
N SER A 424 21.55 3.80 -72.66
CA SER A 424 22.26 4.92 -73.29
C SER A 424 23.54 5.27 -72.54
N ALA A 425 24.57 5.63 -73.30
CA ALA A 425 25.83 6.14 -72.83
C ALA A 425 26.31 7.26 -73.79
N PRO A 426 27.30 8.10 -73.43
CA PRO A 426 27.77 9.18 -74.29
C PRO A 426 28.18 8.76 -75.72
N GLY A 427 28.64 7.52 -75.89
CA GLY A 427 29.06 6.98 -77.19
C GLY A 427 27.94 6.38 -78.06
N GLY A 428 26.71 6.26 -77.57
CA GLY A 428 25.60 5.63 -78.28
C GLY A 428 24.46 5.12 -77.40
N TYR A 429 23.50 4.41 -78.01
CA TYR A 429 22.41 3.75 -77.29
C TYR A 429 21.96 2.46 -77.95
N VAL A 430 21.35 1.61 -77.13
CA VAL A 430 20.56 0.44 -77.53
C VAL A 430 19.12 0.70 -77.12
N GLU A 431 18.24 0.72 -78.10
CA GLU A 431 16.81 0.94 -77.93
C GLU A 431 16.06 -0.31 -78.38
N ILE A 432 15.18 -0.83 -77.53
CA ILE A 432 14.26 -1.93 -77.85
C ILE A 432 12.85 -1.39 -77.70
N ASN A 433 12.08 -1.40 -78.77
CA ASN A 433 10.69 -0.93 -78.77
C ASN A 433 9.82 -1.82 -79.69
N LYS A 434 8.54 -1.47 -79.85
CA LYS A 434 7.57 -2.19 -80.69
C LYS A 434 7.98 -2.33 -82.17
N THR A 435 8.89 -1.49 -82.65
CA THR A 435 9.37 -1.49 -84.05
C THR A 435 10.65 -2.33 -84.25
N GLY A 436 11.32 -2.73 -83.18
CA GLY A 436 12.51 -3.60 -83.23
C GLY A 436 13.64 -3.16 -82.28
N VAL A 437 14.84 -3.70 -82.53
CA VAL A 437 16.08 -3.36 -81.79
C VAL A 437 16.92 -2.40 -82.64
N ARG A 438 17.20 -1.22 -82.11
CA ARG A 438 18.07 -0.21 -82.73
C ARG A 438 19.34 -0.06 -81.90
N ILE A 439 20.48 -0.31 -82.55
CA ILE A 439 21.81 -0.09 -81.98
C ILE A 439 22.44 1.08 -82.73
N ARG A 440 22.73 2.19 -82.05
CA ARG A 440 23.38 3.37 -82.64
C ARG A 440 24.57 3.76 -81.79
N GLY A 441 25.75 3.87 -82.39
CA GLY A 441 26.95 4.36 -81.70
C GLY A 441 27.98 4.87 -82.69
N LEU A 442 29.01 5.54 -82.17
CA LEU A 442 30.14 6.02 -82.99
C LEU A 442 30.85 4.87 -83.72
N LYS A 443 30.86 3.67 -83.11
CA LYS A 443 31.36 2.42 -83.68
C LYS A 443 30.53 1.26 -83.12
N VAL A 444 30.03 0.40 -83.99
CA VAL A 444 29.30 -0.83 -83.61
C VAL A 444 30.12 -2.02 -84.07
N LEU A 445 30.74 -2.72 -83.12
CA LEU A 445 31.46 -3.98 -83.33
C LEU A 445 30.57 -5.12 -82.83
N ILE A 446 30.29 -6.08 -83.71
CA ILE A 446 29.54 -7.29 -83.37
C ILE A 446 30.49 -8.46 -83.61
N GLU A 447 30.92 -9.10 -82.53
CA GLU A 447 31.85 -10.23 -82.54
C GLU A 447 31.13 -11.46 -81.97
N GLY A 448 31.24 -12.60 -82.67
CA GLY A 448 30.61 -13.84 -82.23
C GLY A 448 31.06 -15.03 -83.08
N ASN A 449 31.00 -16.24 -82.49
CA ASN A 449 31.41 -17.49 -83.16
C ASN A 449 30.55 -17.82 -84.39
N SER A 450 29.29 -17.40 -84.40
CA SER A 450 28.46 -17.31 -85.61
C SER A 450 27.46 -16.17 -85.45
N ILE A 451 27.31 -15.36 -86.51
CA ILE A 451 26.29 -14.31 -86.57
C ILE A 451 25.37 -14.67 -87.74
N ASP A 452 24.14 -15.07 -87.41
CA ASP A 452 23.19 -15.65 -88.35
C ASP A 452 22.11 -14.63 -88.74
N PHE A 453 22.28 -13.97 -89.89
CA PHE A 453 21.31 -13.03 -90.44
C PHE A 453 20.31 -13.77 -91.36
N LYS A 454 19.49 -14.65 -90.78
CA LYS A 454 18.63 -15.59 -91.54
C LYS A 454 17.40 -14.96 -92.21
N SER A 455 16.94 -13.80 -91.76
CA SER A 455 15.79 -13.10 -92.34
C SER A 455 15.94 -11.59 -92.19
N GLY A 456 15.94 -10.86 -93.32
CA GLY A 456 15.76 -9.41 -93.29
C GLY A 456 14.35 -9.10 -92.77
N GLY A 457 14.23 -8.09 -91.91
CA GLY A 457 12.93 -7.59 -91.45
C GLY A 457 12.05 -7.11 -92.62
N PRO A 458 10.74 -6.88 -92.39
CA PRO A 458 9.80 -6.54 -93.44
C PRO A 458 10.07 -5.13 -93.96
N GLY A 459 10.93 -5.04 -94.97
CA GLY A 459 11.41 -3.80 -95.56
C GLY A 459 12.69 -4.06 -96.35
N GLU A 460 12.49 -4.61 -97.55
CA GLU A 460 13.52 -5.03 -98.52
C GLU A 460 14.43 -6.20 -98.09
N GLY A 461 14.50 -7.20 -98.97
CA GLY A 461 15.30 -8.40 -98.78
C GLY A 461 16.79 -8.12 -98.58
N SER A 462 17.51 -9.18 -98.20
CA SER A 462 18.94 -9.26 -97.84
C SER A 462 19.98 -8.78 -98.88
N LYS A 463 19.61 -7.88 -99.80
CA LYS A 463 20.49 -7.28 -100.81
C LYS A 463 21.44 -6.22 -100.26
N CYS A 464 21.16 -5.60 -99.11
CA CYS A 464 21.98 -4.50 -98.57
C CYS A 464 23.29 -4.97 -97.89
N LEU A 465 23.31 -6.18 -97.33
CA LEU A 465 24.46 -6.67 -96.54
C LEU A 465 25.42 -7.56 -97.33
N ARG A 466 24.96 -8.24 -98.39
CA ARG A 466 25.87 -8.95 -99.32
C ARG A 466 26.70 -8.01 -100.19
N ALA A 467 26.35 -6.72 -100.27
CA ALA A 467 27.14 -5.71 -100.96
C ALA A 467 28.32 -5.17 -100.10
N MET A 468 28.22 -5.19 -98.77
CA MET A 468 29.30 -4.72 -97.89
C MET A 468 30.40 -5.77 -97.68
N ALA A 469 30.11 -7.06 -97.91
CA ALA A 469 31.12 -8.13 -97.85
C ALA A 469 31.98 -8.26 -99.13
N LYS A 470 31.79 -7.41 -100.15
CA LYS A 470 32.52 -7.49 -101.44
C LYS A 470 33.44 -6.30 -101.77
N SER A 471 33.53 -5.27 -100.95
CA SER A 471 34.57 -4.24 -101.07
C SER A 471 35.70 -4.54 -100.08
N ALA A 472 36.58 -5.46 -100.45
CA ALA A 472 37.81 -5.72 -99.72
C ALA A 472 38.80 -4.57 -99.94
N THR A 473 39.21 -3.91 -98.85
CA THR A 473 40.56 -3.38 -98.63
C THR A 473 40.76 -3.23 -97.11
N PRO A 474 41.96 -3.48 -96.57
CA PRO A 474 42.17 -4.51 -95.54
C PRO A 474 42.42 -3.95 -94.14
N PHE A 475 42.13 -4.77 -93.13
CA PHE A 475 42.62 -4.64 -91.76
C PHE A 475 44.08 -5.10 -91.65
N VAL A 476 44.99 -4.23 -91.17
CA VAL A 476 46.18 -4.50 -90.32
C VAL A 476 46.62 -3.13 -89.74
N ARG A 477 46.94 -2.86 -88.46
CA ARG A 477 47.16 -3.64 -87.23
C ARG A 477 46.12 -3.30 -86.16
#